data_AF-A0A8T5QF21-F1
#
_entry.id   AF-A0A8T5QF21-F1
#
_cell.length_a   1.000
_cell.length_b   1.000
_cell.length_c   1.000
_cell.angle_alpha   90.00
_cell.angle_beta   90.00
_cell.angle_gamma   90.00
#
_symmetry.space_group_name_H-M   'P 1'
#
loop_
_entity.id
_entity.type
_entity.pdbx_description
1 polymer ?
#
loop_
_entity_poly.entity_id
_entity_poly.type
_entity_poly.pdbx_seq_one_letter_code
_entity_poly.pdbx_strand_id
1 'polypeptide(L)' 'MFWDAGKSSNYNGKYDPKQLAMGIKVEYEHTTDKKMAEKIAKDHIAEIPDYYTRLDAMEEQAKAEGKFRKIPNK' A
#
# COMPACT_ATOMS: atom_id res chain seq x y z
N MET A 1 22.09 23.68 2.78
CA MET A 1 21.97 23.36 4.22
C MET A 1 20.51 23.55 4.63
N PHE A 2 19.77 22.45 4.75
CA PHE A 2 18.54 22.34 5.55
C PHE A 2 18.66 20.99 6.25
N TRP A 3 18.73 21.05 7.58
CA TRP A 3 18.83 19.92 8.49
C TRP A 3 17.40 19.38 8.63
N ASP A 4 17.14 18.13 8.25
CA ASP A 4 15.93 17.44 8.72
C ASP A 4 16.34 16.21 9.52
N ALA A 5 15.76 16.16 10.70
CA ALA A 5 16.14 15.36 11.83
C ALA A 5 15.48 13.99 11.75
N GLY A 6 16.19 12.98 12.24
CA GLY A 6 15.56 11.72 12.62
C GLY A 6 15.55 10.64 11.56
N LYS A 7 16.73 10.29 11.03
CA LYS A 7 16.98 8.88 10.66
C LYS A 7 16.86 8.03 11.92
N SER A 8 15.66 7.57 12.24
CA SER A 8 15.48 6.48 13.19
C SER A 8 15.90 5.19 12.48
N SER A 9 17.20 4.95 12.47
CA SER A 9 17.79 3.64 12.22
C SER A 9 17.45 2.73 13.40
N ASN A 10 16.19 2.30 13.49
CA ASN A 10 15.77 1.20 14.35
C ASN A 10 15.14 0.12 13.48
N TYR A 11 15.99 -0.49 12.66
CA TYR A 11 15.71 -1.72 11.93
C TYR A 11 15.58 -2.86 12.94
N ASN A 12 14.34 -3.17 13.31
CA ASN A 12 13.97 -4.47 13.85
C ASN A 12 13.34 -5.34 12.72
N GLY A 13 13.99 -5.31 11.55
CA GLY A 13 14.28 -6.47 10.70
C GLY A 13 13.18 -7.36 10.10
N LYS A 14 11.91 -6.96 9.94
CA LYS A 14 10.93 -7.83 9.24
C LYS A 14 10.12 -7.20 8.11
N TYR A 15 9.62 -5.95 8.22
CA TYR A 15 8.78 -5.33 7.18
C TYR A 15 8.93 -3.80 7.14
N ASP A 16 8.76 -3.16 5.98
CA ASP A 16 8.68 -1.69 5.87
C ASP A 16 7.39 -1.19 6.55
N PRO A 17 7.47 -0.31 7.57
CA PRO A 17 6.29 0.21 8.26
C PRO A 17 5.32 0.96 7.34
N LYS A 18 5.79 1.57 6.25
CA LYS A 18 4.91 2.25 5.29
C LYS A 18 4.05 1.25 4.52
N GLN A 19 4.69 0.20 3.99
CA GLN A 19 4.00 -0.88 3.28
C GLN A 19 3.00 -1.58 4.21
N LEU A 20 3.39 -1.82 5.46
CA LEU A 20 2.50 -2.46 6.43
C LEU A 20 1.28 -1.58 6.75
N ALA A 21 1.46 -0.28 6.93
CA ALA A 21 0.35 0.64 7.18
C ALA A 21 -0.60 0.76 5.97
N MET A 22 -0.04 0.85 4.76
CA MET A 22 -0.82 0.82 3.52
C MET A 22 -1.61 -0.47 3.41
N GLY A 23 -0.94 -1.60 3.65
CA GLY A 23 -1.54 -2.91 3.53
C GLY A 23 -2.67 -3.15 4.51
N ILE A 24 -2.46 -2.84 5.79
CA ILE A 24 -3.52 -2.93 6.79
C ILE A 24 -4.76 -2.14 6.34
N LYS A 25 -4.58 -0.92 5.81
CA LYS A 25 -5.70 -0.09 5.35
C LYS A 25 -6.46 -0.72 4.18
N VAL A 26 -5.74 -1.29 3.21
CA VAL A 26 -6.34 -2.00 2.05
C VAL A 26 -7.08 -3.24 2.51
N GLU A 27 -6.46 -4.08 3.35
CA GLU A 27 -7.12 -5.30 3.84
C GLU A 27 -8.35 -5.02 4.71
N TYR A 28 -8.40 -3.87 5.38
CA TYR A 28 -9.59 -3.44 6.13
C TYR A 28 -10.82 -3.21 5.24
N GLU A 29 -10.66 -3.05 3.93
CA GLU A 29 -11.78 -3.02 2.99
C GLU A 29 -12.42 -4.41 2.79
N HIS A 30 -11.69 -5.47 3.16
CA HIS A 30 -12.07 -6.86 2.97
C HIS A 30 -12.27 -7.64 4.28
N THR A 31 -11.74 -7.14 5.41
CA THR A 31 -11.92 -7.73 6.73
C THR A 31 -12.10 -6.68 7.81
N THR A 32 -12.85 -7.00 8.87
CA THR A 32 -13.02 -6.13 10.03
C THR A 32 -12.05 -6.47 11.17
N ASP A 33 -11.34 -7.59 11.08
CA ASP A 33 -10.35 -8.02 12.09
C ASP A 33 -8.97 -7.41 11.80
N LYS A 34 -8.52 -6.54 12.72
CA LYS A 34 -7.20 -5.91 12.68
C LYS A 34 -6.04 -6.90 12.55
N LYS A 35 -6.08 -7.99 13.31
CA LYS A 35 -4.99 -8.97 13.34
C LYS A 35 -4.94 -9.76 12.05
N MET A 36 -6.11 -10.03 11.46
CA MET A 36 -6.20 -10.68 10.16
C MET A 36 -5.66 -9.77 9.05
N ALA A 37 -6.08 -8.50 9.02
CA ALA A 37 -5.57 -7.50 8.07
C ALA A 37 -4.04 -7.35 8.14
N GLU A 38 -3.49 -7.24 9.36
CA GLU A 38 -2.04 -7.16 9.57
C GLU A 38 -1.31 -8.41 9.11
N LYS A 39 -1.88 -9.61 9.31
CA LYS A 39 -1.28 -10.86 8.86
C LYS A 39 -1.23 -10.94 7.34
N ILE A 40 -2.35 -10.67 6.67
CA ILE A 40 -2.43 -10.69 5.20
C ILE A 40 -1.45 -9.68 4.60
N ALA A 41 -1.40 -8.46 5.15
CA ALA A 41 -0.46 -7.44 4.71
C ALA A 41 1.01 -7.88 4.86
N LYS A 42 1.36 -8.55 5.96
CA LYS A 42 2.71 -9.12 6.14
C LYS A 42 3.01 -10.23 5.17
N ASP A 43 2.05 -11.10 4.87
CA ASP A 43 2.21 -12.21 3.92
C ASP A 43 2.51 -11.64 2.52
N HIS A 44 1.78 -10.61 2.07
CA HIS A 44 2.07 -9.93 0.80
C HIS A 44 3.43 -9.22 0.76
N ILE A 45 3.81 -8.51 1.83
CA ILE A 45 5.12 -7.82 1.90
C ILE A 45 6.27 -8.84 1.98
N ALA A 46 6.04 -10.01 2.58
CA ALA A 46 7.04 -11.09 2.62
C ALA A 46 7.34 -11.65 1.23
N GLU A 47 6.32 -11.75 0.37
CA GLU A 47 6.48 -12.17 -1.02
C GLU A 47 7.09 -11.06 -1.89
N ILE A 48 6.60 -9.84 -1.74
CA ILE A 48 7.00 -8.67 -2.53
C ILE A 48 7.16 -7.47 -1.58
N PRO A 49 8.40 -7.03 -1.28
CA PRO A 49 8.64 -5.97 -0.29
C PRO A 49 7.94 -4.64 -0.56
N ASP A 50 7.62 -4.32 -1.81
CA ASP A 50 6.96 -3.10 -2.27
C ASP A 50 5.51 -3.34 -2.79
N TYR A 51 4.88 -4.45 -2.38
CA TYR A 51 3.58 -4.91 -2.89
C TYR A 51 2.52 -3.80 -2.95
N TYR A 52 2.28 -3.10 -1.85
CA TYR A 52 1.19 -2.13 -1.77
C TYR A 52 1.47 -0.84 -2.53
N THR A 53 2.74 -0.51 -2.78
CA THR A 53 3.08 0.58 -3.71
C THR A 53 2.73 0.23 -5.15
N ARG A 54 2.96 -1.03 -5.55
CA ARG A 54 2.58 -1.48 -6.90
C ARG A 54 1.07 -1.54 -7.05
N LEU A 55 0.37 -2.03 -6.03
CA LEU A 55 -1.08 -2.06 -6.01
C LEU A 55 -1.69 -0.66 -6.19
N ASP A 56 -1.22 0.31 -5.39
CA ASP A 56 -1.67 1.71 -5.49
C ASP A 56 -1.45 2.30 -6.89
N ALA A 57 -0.28 2.06 -7.48
CA ALA A 57 0.01 2.52 -8.84
C ALA A 57 -0.92 1.88 -9.90
N MET A 58 -1.20 0.58 -9.78
CA MET A 58 -2.12 -0.14 -10.67
C MET A 58 -3.55 0.38 -10.55
N GLU A 59 -4.02 0.64 -9.33
CA GLU A 59 -5.35 1.20 -9.09
C GLU A 59 -5.50 2.61 -9.66
N GLU A 60 -4.51 3.46 -9.45
CA GLU A 60 -4.52 4.83 -9.99
C GLU A 60 -4.54 4.84 -11.53
N GLN A 61 -3.77 3.94 -12.16
CA GLN A 61 -3.81 3.73 -13.61
C GLN A 61 -5.21 3.28 -14.07
N ALA A 62 -5.80 2.27 -13.42
CA ALA A 62 -7.14 1.79 -13.76
C ALA A 62 -8.22 2.87 -13.58
N LYS A 63 -8.13 3.69 -12.53
CA LYS A 63 -9.03 4.85 -12.31
C LYS A 63 -8.86 5.89 -13.42
N ALA A 64 -7.63 6.16 -13.86
CA ALA A 64 -7.36 7.10 -14.95
C ALA A 64 -7.93 6.61 -16.29
N GLU A 65 -7.72 5.33 -16.63
CA GLU A 65 -8.27 4.71 -17.83
C GLU A 65 -9.81 4.63 -17.80
N GLY A 66 -10.38 4.29 -16.65
CA GLY A 66 -11.84 4.28 -16.44
C GLY A 66 -12.48 5.66 -16.62
N LYS A 67 -11.79 6.74 -16.25
CA LYS A 67 -12.23 8.12 -16.53
C LYS A 67 -12.20 8.46 -18.02
N PHE A 68 -11.24 7.90 -18.76
CA PHE A 68 -11.15 8.07 -20.22
C PHE A 68 -12.24 7.32 -20.98
N ARG A 69 -12.76 6.21 -20.42
CA ARG A 69 -13.90 5.45 -21.00
C ARG A 69 -15.27 6.08 -20.75
N LYS A 70 -15.37 7.34 -20.32
CA LYS A 70 -16.59 8.14 -20.53
C LYS A 70 -16.62 8.62 -21.98
N ILE A 71 -16.86 7.68 -22.89
CA ILE A 71 -17.10 7.98 -24.31
C ILE A 71 -18.37 8.84 -24.37
N PRO A 72 -18.34 10.08 -24.90
CA PRO A 72 -19.57 10.82 -25.14
C PRO A 72 -20.44 10.02 -26.11
N ASN A 73 -21.69 9.75 -25.72
CA ASN A 73 -22.69 9.17 -26.62
C ASN A 73 -22.72 10.03 -27.90
N LYS A 74 -22.48 9.37 -29.04
CA LYS A 74 -22.68 9.95 -30.36
C LYS A 74 -24.16 9.98 -30.70
#